data_AF-A0A183MRW2-F1
#
_entry.id   AF-A0A183MRW2-F1
#
_cell.length_a   1.000
_cell.length_b   1.000
_cell.length_c   1.000
_cell.angle_alpha   90.00
_cell.angle_beta   90.00
_cell.angle_gamma   90.00
#
_symmetry.space_group_name_H-M   'P 1'
#
loop_
_entity.id
_entity.type
_entity.pdbx_description
1 polymer ?
#
loop_
_entity_poly.entity_id
_entity_poly.type
_entity_poly.pdbx_seq_one_letter_code
_entity_poly.pdbx_strand_id
1 'polypeptide(L)'
;MKASSSEEKHGIKTANILALSASVGLNIYKGKTKILKYNTEKSNPITLDGKTLEDVESFTYLRSIIDEQEGSDEDVKARMEKTVTAFLQLKNTWN
;
A
#
# COMPACT_ATOMS: atom_id res chain seq x y z
N MET A 1 -21.34 -22.06 7.98
CA MET A 1 -20.76 -21.18 6.94
C MET A 1 -20.05 -20.03 7.64
N LYS A 2 -18.71 -20.01 7.62
CA LYS A 2 -17.90 -18.93 8.22
C LYS A 2 -17.29 -18.12 7.09
N ALA A 3 -17.89 -16.99 6.75
CA ALA A 3 -17.28 -15.94 5.95
C ALA A 3 -16.84 -14.85 6.93
N SER A 4 -15.59 -14.91 7.44
CA SER A 4 -15.09 -13.92 8.41
C SER A 4 -13.56 -13.99 8.51
N SER A 5 -12.85 -13.75 7.40
CA SER A 5 -11.38 -13.63 7.45
C SER A 5 -10.78 -12.73 6.37
N SER A 6 -11.46 -12.49 5.24
CA SER A 6 -10.92 -11.60 4.18
C SER A 6 -11.44 -10.16 4.31
N GLU A 7 -12.74 -10.00 4.45
CA GLU A 7 -13.43 -8.70 4.36
C GLU A 7 -13.15 -7.76 5.54
N GLU A 8 -12.94 -8.31 6.74
CA GLU A 8 -12.72 -7.54 7.98
C GLU A 8 -11.28 -6.97 8.06
N LYS A 9 -10.34 -7.51 7.27
CA LYS A 9 -8.91 -7.16 7.36
C LYS A 9 -8.59 -5.79 6.77
N HIS A 10 -9.24 -5.38 5.68
CA HIS A 10 -8.90 -4.13 4.98
C HIS A 10 -9.33 -2.88 5.78
N GLY A 11 -10.52 -2.91 6.38
CA GLY A 11 -11.01 -1.81 7.22
C GLY A 11 -10.15 -1.61 8.47
N ILE A 12 -9.86 -2.69 9.20
CA ILE A 12 -9.02 -2.66 10.40
C ILE A 12 -7.60 -2.17 10.06
N LYS A 13 -6.99 -2.67 8.97
CA LYS A 13 -5.65 -2.25 8.55
C LYS A 13 -5.62 -0.76 8.19
N THR A 14 -6.65 -0.25 7.52
CA THR A 14 -6.77 1.17 7.16
C THR A 14 -6.88 2.06 8.40
N ALA A 15 -7.71 1.66 9.38
CA ALA A 15 -7.83 2.39 10.65
C ALA A 15 -6.51 2.42 11.43
N ASN A 16 -5.79 1.31 11.47
CA ASN A 16 -4.46 1.23 12.11
C ASN A 16 -3.43 2.14 11.42
N ILE A 17 -3.36 2.12 10.09
CA ILE A 17 -2.47 3.00 9.32
C ILE A 17 -2.81 4.47 9.58
N LEU A 18 -4.09 4.81 9.71
CA LEU A 18 -4.54 6.16 10.01
C LEU A 18 -4.08 6.63 11.39
N ALA A 19 -4.29 5.80 12.41
CA ALA A 19 -3.87 6.10 13.77
C ALA A 19 -2.34 6.25 13.88
N LEU A 20 -1.58 5.35 13.24
CA LEU A 20 -0.12 5.41 13.21
C LEU A 20 0.41 6.61 12.43
N SER A 21 -0.24 6.99 11.32
CA SER A 21 0.14 8.18 10.57
C SER A 21 -0.07 9.44 11.40
N ALA A 22 -1.22 9.54 12.09
CA ALA A 22 -1.53 10.67 12.96
C ALA A 22 -0.54 10.79 14.13
N SER A 23 -0.10 9.67 14.73
CA SER A 23 0.85 9.70 15.85
C SER A 23 2.23 10.24 15.46
N VAL A 24 2.62 10.12 14.19
CA VAL A 24 3.85 10.70 13.63
C VAL A 24 3.62 12.02 12.88
N GLY A 25 2.42 12.62 12.99
CA GLY A 25 2.08 13.90 12.36
C GLY A 25 1.86 13.85 10.84
N LEU A 26 1.68 12.67 10.27
CA LEU A 26 1.39 12.47 8.85
C LEU A 26 -0.13 12.53 8.60
N ASN A 27 -0.52 13.31 7.58
CA ASN A 27 -1.90 13.40 7.13
C ASN A 27 -2.14 12.53 5.88
N ILE A 28 -3.10 11.61 5.97
CA ILE A 28 -3.47 10.76 4.82
C ILE A 28 -4.37 11.54 3.87
N TYR A 29 -3.88 11.78 2.66
CA TYR A 29 -4.64 12.50 1.65
C TYR A 29 -5.68 11.62 0.96
N LYS A 30 -6.92 11.73 1.42
CA LYS A 30 -8.11 10.98 0.96
C LYS A 30 -8.33 11.00 -0.56
N GLY A 31 -7.94 12.09 -1.23
CA GLY A 31 -8.11 12.22 -2.68
C GLY A 31 -7.17 11.33 -3.50
N LYS A 32 -6.06 10.87 -2.89
CA LYS A 32 -5.10 9.94 -3.53
C LYS A 32 -5.18 8.53 -2.95
N THR A 33 -5.86 8.33 -1.82
CA THR A 33 -6.05 7.01 -1.23
C THR A 33 -7.05 6.21 -2.07
N LYS A 34 -6.63 5.04 -2.51
CA LYS A 34 -7.44 4.08 -3.26
C LYS A 34 -7.27 2.71 -2.63
N ILE A 35 -8.27 1.85 -2.77
CA ILE A 35 -8.22 0.47 -2.31
C ILE A 35 -7.88 -0.41 -3.50
N LEU A 36 -6.75 -1.12 -3.43
CA LEU A 36 -6.43 -2.14 -4.42
C LEU A 36 -7.31 -3.37 -4.17
N LYS A 37 -8.03 -3.83 -5.20
CA LYS A 37 -8.76 -5.09 -5.15
C LYS A 37 -7.78 -6.26 -5.20
N TYR A 38 -7.92 -7.21 -4.28
CA TYR A 38 -7.11 -8.43 -4.25
C TYR A 38 -8.02 -9.62 -3.94
N ASN A 39 -8.15 -10.55 -4.88
CA ASN A 39 -8.86 -11.84 -4.69
C ASN A 39 -10.34 -11.78 -4.25
N THR A 40 -11.03 -10.64 -4.39
CA THR A 40 -12.45 -10.53 -3.99
C THR A 40 -13.18 -9.55 -4.91
N GLU A 41 -14.27 -10.01 -5.55
CA GLU A 41 -15.06 -9.24 -6.53
C GLU A 41 -15.81 -8.05 -5.92
N LYS A 42 -16.05 -8.06 -4.60
CA LYS A 42 -16.68 -6.97 -3.84
C LYS A 42 -16.04 -6.82 -2.45
N SER A 43 -15.13 -5.85 -2.31
CA SER A 43 -14.74 -5.37 -0.97
C SER A 43 -15.86 -4.49 -0.40
N ASN A 44 -16.05 -4.53 0.91
CA ASN A 44 -16.98 -3.61 1.57
C ASN A 44 -16.45 -2.17 1.41
N PRO A 45 -17.30 -1.20 1.05
CA PRO A 45 -16.86 0.17 0.82
C PRO A 45 -16.26 0.74 2.11
N ILE A 46 -15.00 1.16 2.04
CA ILE A 46 -14.34 1.82 3.18
C ILE A 46 -14.59 3.32 3.07
N THR A 47 -15.15 3.88 4.13
CA THR A 47 -15.35 5.32 4.25
C THR A 47 -14.26 5.93 5.10
N LEU A 48 -13.71 7.04 4.62
CA LEU A 48 -12.71 7.82 5.31
C LEU A 48 -13.24 9.24 5.51
N ASP A 49 -13.56 9.59 6.76
CA ASP A 49 -14.17 10.87 7.15
C ASP A 49 -15.34 11.27 6.24
N GLY A 50 -16.25 10.31 6.00
CA GLY A 50 -17.44 10.51 5.16
C GLY A 50 -17.21 10.41 3.65
N LYS A 51 -15.98 10.20 3.16
CA LYS A 51 -15.71 9.93 1.75
C LYS A 51 -15.43 8.45 1.51
N THR A 52 -16.23 7.80 0.65
CA THR A 52 -15.94 6.44 0.19
C THR A 52 -14.69 6.43 -0.67
N LEU A 53 -13.74 5.56 -0.34
CA LEU A 53 -12.52 5.37 -1.13
C LEU A 53 -12.86 4.59 -2.41
N GLU A 54 -12.18 4.93 -3.50
CA GLU A 54 -12.33 4.26 -4.79
C GLU A 54 -11.60 2.90 -4.77
N ASP A 55 -12.28 1.84 -5.20
CA ASP A 55 -11.63 0.56 -5.46
C ASP A 55 -11.04 0.55 -6.87
N VAL A 56 -9.76 0.18 -6.98
CA VAL A 56 -9.04 0.06 -8.25
C VAL A 56 -8.43 -1.33 -8.41
N GLU A 57 -8.32 -1.77 -9.65
CA GLU A 57 -7.71 -3.06 -10.02
C GLU A 57 -6.19 -2.97 -10.10
N SER A 58 -5.66 -1.78 -10.42
CA SER A 58 -4.22 -1.51 -10.41
C SER A 58 -3.94 -0.04 -10.10
N PHE A 59 -2.72 0.25 -9.67
CA PHE A 59 -2.19 1.61 -9.58
C PHE A 59 -0.70 1.66 -9.91
N THR A 60 -0.26 2.77 -10.49
CA THR A 60 1.16 2.98 -10.77
C THR A 60 1.84 3.61 -9.57
N TYR A 61 2.80 2.89 -8.98
CA TYR A 61 3.66 3.39 -7.93
C TYR A 61 5.11 3.39 -8.40
N LEU A 62 5.72 4.58 -8.45
CA LEU A 62 7.12 4.73 -8.83
C LEU A 62 7.46 3.98 -10.14
N ARG A 63 6.63 4.15 -11.18
CA ARG A 63 6.75 3.51 -12.50
C ARG A 63 6.46 2.00 -12.55
N SER A 64 6.26 1.36 -11.41
CA SER A 64 5.81 -0.03 -11.31
C SER A 64 4.29 -0.05 -11.31
N ILE A 65 3.69 -0.99 -12.03
CA ILE A 65 2.26 -1.25 -11.92
C ILE A 65 2.09 -2.23 -10.76
N ILE A 66 1.32 -1.84 -9.77
CA ILE A 66 0.88 -2.71 -8.69
C ILE A 66 -0.55 -3.10 -9.03
N ASP A 67 -0.75 -4.35 -9.37
CA ASP A 67 -2.04 -4.97 -9.62
C ASP A 67 -2.23 -6.18 -8.69
N GLU A 68 -3.29 -6.96 -8.91
CA GLU A 68 -3.51 -8.19 -8.14
C GLU A 68 -2.49 -9.30 -8.46
N GLN A 69 -1.70 -9.15 -9.53
CA GLN A 69 -0.70 -10.11 -9.93
C GLN A 69 0.61 -9.81 -9.19
N GLU A 70 1.40 -10.84 -8.90
CA GLU A 70 2.68 -10.70 -8.19
C GLU A 70 3.77 -9.99 -9.02
N GLY A 71 3.47 -9.51 -10.23
CA GLY A 71 4.47 -8.91 -11.14
C GLY A 71 5.11 -7.60 -10.68
N SER A 72 4.64 -7.02 -9.57
CA SER A 72 5.29 -5.87 -8.93
C SER A 72 6.44 -6.27 -8.00
N ASP A 73 6.50 -7.53 -7.55
CA ASP A 73 7.50 -8.00 -6.58
C ASP A 73 8.91 -7.94 -7.17
N GLU A 74 9.08 -8.30 -8.45
CA GLU A 74 10.37 -8.22 -9.13
C GLU A 74 10.90 -6.79 -9.24
N ASP A 75 10.03 -5.81 -9.54
CA ASP A 75 10.44 -4.40 -9.64
C ASP A 75 10.80 -3.82 -8.26
N VAL A 76 10.00 -4.13 -7.23
CA VAL A 76 10.28 -3.73 -5.84
C VAL A 76 11.63 -4.31 -5.39
N LYS A 77 11.86 -5.59 -5.67
CA LYS A 77 13.12 -6.27 -5.37
C LYS A 77 14.30 -5.61 -6.10
N ALA A 78 14.19 -5.38 -7.41
CA ALA A 78 15.24 -4.75 -8.19
C ALA A 78 15.58 -3.34 -7.67
N ARG A 79 14.58 -2.58 -7.22
CA ARG A 79 14.81 -1.25 -6.62
C ARG A 79 15.47 -1.33 -5.25
N MET A 80 15.08 -2.30 -4.44
CA MET A 80 15.70 -2.54 -3.14
C MET A 80 17.18 -2.89 -3.31
N GLU A 81 17.52 -3.79 -4.24
CA GLU A 81 18.90 -4.16 -4.55
C GLU A 81 19.75 -2.94 -4.99
N LYS A 82 19.20 -2.06 -5.84
CA LYS A 82 19.87 -0.80 -6.23
C LYS A 82 20.08 0.13 -5.04
N THR A 83 19.08 0.28 -4.17
CA THR A 83 19.14 1.16 -3.00
C THR A 83 20.18 0.66 -1.99
N VAL A 84 20.19 -0.65 -1.72
CA VAL A 84 21.20 -1.29 -0.86
C VAL A 84 22.60 -1.08 -1.44
N THR A 85 22.77 -1.28 -2.74
CA THR A 85 24.06 -1.07 -3.42
C THR A 85 24.53 0.38 -3.29
N ALA A 86 23.66 1.35 -3.55
CA ALA A 86 24.00 2.78 -3.44
C ALA A 86 24.36 3.17 -2.00
N PHE A 87 23.64 2.64 -1.00
CA PHE A 87 23.94 2.88 0.41
C PHE A 87 25.29 2.30 0.83
N LEU A 88 25.62 1.10 0.34
CA LEU A 88 26.94 0.49 0.55
C LEU A 88 28.07 1.32 -0.08
N GLN A 89 27.88 1.82 -1.30
CA GLN A 89 28.84 2.71 -1.97
C GLN A 89 29.03 4.02 -1.21
N LEU A 90 27.94 4.61 -0.70
CA LEU A 90 28.00 5.83 0.09
C LEU A 90 28.81 5.61 1.37
N LYS A 91 28.58 4.51 2.08
CA LYS A 91 29.32 4.15 3.30
C LYS A 91 30.83 4.03 3.05
N ASN A 92 31.21 3.43 1.92
CA ASN A 92 32.63 3.29 1.54
C ASN A 92 33.30 4.63 1.16
N THR A 93 32.53 5.66 0.79
CA THR A 93 33.07 6.98 0.47
C THR A 93 33.22 7.87 1.70
N TRP A 94 32.39 7.61 2.72
CA TRP A 94 32.39 8.37 3.99
C TRP A 94 33.37 7.83 5.03
N ASN A 95 33.97 6.66 4.78
CA ASN A 95 34.94 6.00 5.64
C ASN A 95 36.34 6.13 5.05
#